data_AF-A0A5Q2N4P6-F1
#
_entry.id   AF-A0A5Q2N4P6-F1
#
_cell.length_a   1.000
_cell.length_b   1.000
_cell.length_c   1.000
_cell.angle_alpha   90.00
_cell.angle_beta   90.00
_cell.angle_gamma   90.00
#
_symmetry.space_group_name_H-M   'P 1'
#
loop_
_entity.id
_entity.type
_entity.pdbx_description
1 polymer ?
#
loop_
_entity_poly.entity_id
_entity_poly.type
_entity_poly.pdbx_seq_one_letter_code
_entity_poly.pdbx_strand_id
1 'polypeptide(L)' 'MDGPEGKLICHIEFQSYNAKDMPYRMLRYALEVHKRKKLPINQLVVYFGQKKLTMKERIKYFIGPGQHLLHLALF' A
#
# COMPACT_ATOMS: atom_id res chain seq x y z
N MET A 1 -15.63 5.35 -5.73
CA MET A 1 -16.84 5.66 -4.94
C MET A 1 -16.72 7.10 -4.49
N ASP A 2 -17.80 7.87 -4.57
CA ASP A 2 -17.86 9.22 -4.01
C ASP A 2 -18.21 9.06 -2.52
N GLY A 3 -17.23 9.29 -1.64
CA GLY A 3 -17.45 9.37 -0.19
C GLY A 3 -17.64 10.83 0.25
N PRO A 4 -18.01 11.08 1.52
CA PRO A 4 -18.13 12.43 2.07
C PRO A 4 -16.82 13.24 2.00
N GLU A 5 -15.67 12.58 1.79
CA GLU A 5 -14.35 13.19 1.62
C GLU A 5 -13.86 13.22 0.15
N GLY A 6 -14.71 12.86 -0.82
CA GLY A 6 -14.40 12.84 -2.25
C GLY A 6 -14.15 11.45 -2.85
N LYS A 7 -13.50 11.41 -4.02
CA LYS A 7 -13.21 10.17 -4.76
C LYS A 7 -12.00 9.45 -4.19
N LEU A 8 -12.13 8.16 -3.92
CA LEU A 8 -11.03 7.29 -3.50
C LEU A 8 -10.98 6.00 -4.31
N ILE A 9 -9.80 5.40 -4.35
CA ILE A 9 -9.58 4.06 -4.89
C ILE A 9 -9.55 3.06 -3.74
N CYS A 10 -10.40 2.03 -3.82
CA CYS A 10 -10.37 0.90 -2.91
C CYS A 10 -9.68 -0.28 -3.62
N HIS A 11 -8.56 -0.73 -3.07
CA HIS A 11 -7.84 -1.91 -3.56
C HIS A 11 -8.07 -3.07 -2.59
N ILE A 12 -8.79 -4.09 -3.05
CA ILE A 12 -9.14 -5.28 -2.25
C ILE A 12 -8.38 -6.47 -2.81
N GLU A 13 -7.61 -7.16 -1.95
CA GLU A 13 -6.90 -8.39 -2.32
C GLU A 13 -7.40 -9.58 -1.49
N PHE A 14 -7.65 -10.70 -2.17
CA PHE A 14 -8.09 -11.95 -1.58
C PHE A 14 -6.88 -12.90 -1.44
N GLN A 15 -6.62 -13.40 -0.21
CA GLN A 15 -5.51 -14.32 0.03
C GLN A 15 -5.94 -15.57 0.80
N SER A 16 -5.48 -16.73 0.32
CA SER A 16 -5.70 -18.05 0.93
C SER A 16 -4.51 -18.57 1.74
N TYR A 17 -3.36 -17.88 1.71
CA TYR A 17 -2.12 -18.29 2.38
C TYR A 17 -1.34 -17.12 2.95
N ASN A 18 -0.46 -17.40 3.93
CA ASN A 18 0.38 -16.40 4.57
C ASN A 18 1.56 -16.00 3.67
N ALA A 19 1.34 -15.03 2.80
CA ALA A 19 2.37 -14.46 1.94
C ALA A 19 3.28 -13.49 2.72
N LYS A 20 4.52 -13.90 3.00
CA LYS A 20 5.51 -13.11 3.76
C LYS A 20 5.75 -11.71 3.16
N ASP A 21 5.75 -11.60 1.84
CA ASP A 21 6.02 -10.34 1.14
C ASP A 21 4.77 -9.51 0.84
N MET A 22 3.60 -9.89 1.37
CA MET A 22 2.33 -9.19 1.13
C MET A 22 2.46 -7.67 1.36
N PRO A 23 3.05 -7.18 2.47
CA PRO A 23 3.11 -5.73 2.70
C PRO A 23 3.91 -4.98 1.63
N TYR A 24 4.98 -5.59 1.10
CA TYR A 24 5.82 -4.98 0.06
C TYR A 24 5.08 -4.89 -1.26
N ARG A 25 4.34 -5.95 -1.62
CA ARG A 25 3.50 -5.95 -2.81
C ARG A 25 2.38 -4.92 -2.70
N MET A 26 1.72 -4.83 -1.54
CA MET A 26 0.65 -3.85 -1.31
C MET A 26 1.14 -2.42 -1.43
N LEU A 27 2.30 -2.09 -0.86
CA LEU A 27 2.91 -0.76 -1.00
C LEU A 27 3.22 -0.44 -2.46
N ARG A 28 3.83 -1.39 -3.20
CA ARG A 28 4.11 -1.22 -4.63
C ARG A 28 2.83 -0.97 -5.44
N TYR A 29 1.76 -1.71 -5.17
CA TYR A 29 0.47 -1.51 -5.84
C TYR A 29 -0.14 -0.14 -5.52
N ALA A 30 -0.06 0.33 -4.27
CA ALA A 30 -0.51 1.67 -3.91
C ALA A 30 0.25 2.73 -4.72
N LEU A 31 1.58 2.62 -4.82
CA LEU A 31 2.39 3.56 -5.58
C LEU A 31 2.02 3.60 -7.07
N GLU A 32 1.86 2.44 -7.71
CA GLU A 32 1.50 2.35 -9.13
C GLU A 32 0.10 2.90 -9.42
N VAL A 33 -0.88 2.59 -8.56
CA VAL A 33 -2.24 3.11 -8.69
C VAL A 33 -2.25 4.63 -8.46
N HIS A 34 -1.55 5.11 -7.43
CA HIS A 34 -1.51 6.53 -7.11
C HIS A 34 -0.84 7.33 -8.23
N LYS A 35 0.25 6.80 -8.80
CA LYS A 35 0.93 7.39 -9.96
C LYS A 35 -0.03 7.69 -11.12
N ARG A 36 -1.00 6.81 -11.36
CA ARG A 36 -1.96 6.91 -12.49
C ARG A 36 -3.22 7.69 -12.15
N LYS A 37 -3.73 7.54 -10.93
CA LYS A 37 -5.06 8.06 -10.55
C LYS A 37 -4.99 9.36 -9.75
N LYS A 38 -3.89 9.63 -9.06
CA LYS A 38 -3.70 10.81 -8.18
C LYS A 38 -4.80 10.96 -7.12
N LEU A 39 -5.45 9.87 -6.75
CA LEU A 39 -6.49 9.81 -5.72
C LEU A 39 -5.93 9.13 -4.45
N PRO A 40 -6.54 9.39 -3.29
CA PRO A 40 -6.33 8.59 -2.08
C PRO A 40 -6.63 7.11 -2.32
N ILE A 41 -5.86 6.23 -1.68
CA ILE A 41 -5.99 4.78 -1.82
C ILE A 41 -6.20 4.14 -0.46
N ASN A 42 -7.28 3.38 -0.34
CA ASN A 42 -7.54 2.50 0.79
C ASN A 42 -7.27 1.06 0.36
N GLN A 43 -6.52 0.32 1.17
CA GLN A 43 -6.13 -1.06 0.89
C GLN A 43 -6.73 -2.01 1.92
N LEU A 44 -7.37 -3.08 1.45
CA LEU A 44 -7.95 -4.14 2.27
C LEU A 44 -7.46 -5.50 1.78
N VAL A 45 -6.96 -6.33 2.70
CA VAL A 45 -6.63 -7.73 2.40
C VAL A 45 -7.61 -8.62 3.15
N VAL A 46 -8.36 -9.45 2.42
CA VAL A 46 -9.27 -10.44 2.96
C VAL A 46 -8.57 -11.79 2.99
N TYR A 47 -8.28 -12.28 4.19
CA TYR A 47 -7.64 -13.56 4.39
C TYR A 47 -8.67 -14.64 4.74
N PHE A 48 -8.66 -15.74 4.00
CA PHE A 48 -9.56 -16.89 4.18
C PHE A 48 -8.79 -18.22 4.20
N GLY A 49 -7.53 -18.19 4.62
CA GLY A 49 -6.72 -19.40 4.75
C GLY A 49 -7.08 -20.23 5.97
N GLN A 50 -6.83 -21.54 5.88
CA GLN A 50 -7.08 -22.49 6.97
C GLN A 50 -6.11 -22.32 8.15
N LYS A 51 -4.95 -21.71 7.91
CA LYS A 51 -3.92 -21.48 8.93
C LYS A 51 -4.18 -20.14 9.62
N LYS A 52 -3.68 -19.98 10.85
CA LYS A 52 -3.70 -18.67 11.53
C LYS A 52 -3.00 -17.61 10.67
N LEU A 53 -3.58 -16.40 10.62
CA LEU A 53 -2.98 -15.25 9.97
C LEU A 53 -1.67 -14.86 10.68
N THR A 54 -0.55 -14.83 9.94
CA THR A 54 0.78 -14.48 10.45
C THR A 54 1.47 -13.39 9.63
N MET A 55 0.84 -12.94 8.55
CA MET A 55 1.37 -11.84 7.74
C MET A 55 1.35 -10.54 8.52
N LYS A 56 2.39 -9.71 8.33
CA LYS A 56 2.41 -8.36 8.89
C LYS A 56 1.31 -7.52 8.22
N GLU A 57 0.62 -6.72 9.01
CA GLU A 57 -0.42 -5.80 8.51
C GLU A 57 0.15 -4.53 7.86
N ARG A 58 1.38 -4.14 8.21
CA ARG A 58 2.03 -2.94 7.69
C ARG A 58 3.54 -3.09 7.59
N ILE A 59 4.14 -2.27 6.71
CA ILE A 59 5.58 -2.03 6.72
C ILE A 59 5.85 -0.83 7.63
N LYS A 60 6.75 -1.01 8.60
CA LYS A 60 7.47 0.10 9.23
C LYS A 60 8.87 0.09 8.67
N TYR A 61 9.32 1.17 8.06
CA TYR A 61 10.66 1.25 7.51
C TYR A 61 11.31 2.59 7.87
N PHE A 62 12.62 2.53 8.11
CA PHE A 62 13.51 3.68 8.22
C PHE A 62 14.61 3.46 7.19
N ILE A 63 14.69 4.32 6.18
CA ILE A 63 15.74 4.23 5.15
C ILE A 63 16.85 5.18 5.60
N GLY A 64 17.69 4.75 6.55
CA GLY A 64 18.97 5.37 6.93
C GLY A 64 19.05 6.89 7.18
N PRO A 65 20.20 7.41 7.62
CA PRO A 65 20.53 8.83 7.48
C PRO A 65 20.95 9.13 6.02
N GLY A 66 20.21 9.99 5.32
CA GLY A 66 20.49 10.39 3.92
C GLY A 66 19.23 10.81 3.17
N GLN A 67 19.36 11.76 2.22
CA GLN A 67 18.24 12.23 1.40
C GLN A 67 17.98 11.26 0.24
N HIS A 68 16.91 10.47 0.33
CA HIS A 68 16.58 9.45 -0.67
C HIS A 68 15.69 9.93 -1.82
N LEU A 69 15.19 11.16 -1.71
CA LEU A 69 14.47 11.89 -2.77
C LEU A 69 14.60 13.39 -2.49
N LEU A 70 15.60 14.02 -3.11
CA LEU A 70 15.78 15.47 -3.07
C LEU A 70 15.43 16.07 -4.43
N HIS A 71 14.48 17.00 -4.46
CA HIS A 71 14.32 17.92 -5.59
C HIS A 71 14.81 19.30 -5.15
N LEU A 72 15.90 19.76 -5.75
CA LEU A 72 16.29 21.17 -5.78
C LEU A 72 15.70 21.76 -7.07
N ALA A 73 14.61 22.49 -6.95
CA ALA A 73 14.20 23.43 -8.00
C ALA A 73 14.87 24.77 -7.68
N LEU A 74 15.90 25.12 -8.44
CA LEU A 74 16.39 26.50 -8.51
C LEU A 74 15.48 27.21 -9.52
N PHE A 75 14.68 28.15 -9.03
CA PHE A 75 14.05 29.15 -9.88
C PHE A 75 14.96 30.38 -9.90
#